data_AF-A0AA39FGV0-F1
#
_entry.id   AF-A0AA39FGV0-F1
#
_cell.length_a   1.000
_cell.length_b   1.000
_cell.length_c   1.000
_cell.angle_alpha   90.00
_cell.angle_beta   90.00
_cell.angle_gamma   90.00
#
_symmetry.space_group_name_H-M   'P 1'
#
loop_
_entity.id
_entity.type
_entity.pdbx_description
1 polymer ?
#
loop_
_entity_poly.entity_id
_entity_poly.type
_entity_poly.pdbx_seq_one_letter_code
_entity_poly.pdbx_strand_id
1 'polypeptide(L)'
;DILSWVTWKVSGLPVNRIIGSGCHLDSARLRCLIRERLGVASKSIHGFVIGEHGDSQVPLWSGVNVAGVPFRDISPNIGLEMDEERWNEITKDVCRA
;
A
#
# COMPACT_ATOMS: atom_id res chain seq x y z
N ASP A 1 -1.62 7.60 -12.44
CA ASP A 1 -0.22 7.75 -12.92
C ASP A 1 -0.10 8.44 -14.28
N ILE A 2 -0.63 7.86 -15.36
CA ILE A 2 -0.51 8.43 -16.71
C ILE A 2 -1.11 9.83 -16.81
N LEU A 3 -2.32 10.06 -16.26
CA LEU A 3 -2.95 11.38 -16.32
C LEU A 3 -2.13 12.46 -15.60
N SER A 4 -1.50 12.14 -14.47
CA SER A 4 -0.59 13.08 -13.78
C SER A 4 0.60 13.44 -14.67
N TRP A 5 1.16 12.48 -15.40
CA TRP A 5 2.21 12.75 -16.39
C TRP A 5 1.71 13.63 -17.54
N VAL A 6 0.53 13.34 -18.11
CA VAL A 6 -0.08 14.17 -19.17
C VAL A 6 -0.32 15.59 -18.67
N THR A 7 -0.89 15.76 -17.47
CA THR A 7 -1.11 17.07 -16.85
C THR A 7 0.21 17.81 -16.66
N TRP A 8 1.28 17.14 -16.24
CA TRP A 8 2.61 17.75 -16.17
C TRP A 8 3.09 18.25 -17.54
N LYS A 9 2.95 17.43 -18.60
CA LYS A 9 3.36 17.81 -19.95
C LYS A 9 2.55 18.97 -20.53
N VAL A 10 1.24 19.02 -20.28
CA VAL A 10 0.34 20.01 -20.90
C VAL A 10 0.27 21.32 -20.10
N SER A 11 0.41 21.28 -18.76
CA SER A 11 0.25 22.47 -17.91
C SER A 11 1.44 23.44 -17.94
N GLY A 12 2.65 22.97 -18.30
CA GLY A 12 3.88 23.76 -18.21
C GLY A 12 4.36 24.07 -16.79
N LEU A 13 3.70 23.51 -15.76
CA LEU A 13 4.07 23.69 -14.37
C LEU A 13 5.30 22.83 -14.00
N PRO A 14 6.10 23.24 -12.99
CA PRO A 14 7.19 22.41 -12.49
C PRO A 14 6.63 21.15 -11.82
N VAL A 15 7.38 20.05 -11.86
CA VAL A 15 6.91 18.70 -11.44
C VAL A 15 6.39 18.67 -10.00
N ASN A 16 6.98 19.44 -9.09
CA ASN A 16 6.58 19.54 -7.68
C ASN A 16 5.19 20.18 -7.45
N ARG A 17 4.57 20.71 -8.52
CA ARG A 17 3.20 21.26 -8.50
C ARG A 17 2.17 20.30 -9.09
N ILE A 18 2.60 19.12 -9.56
CA ILE A 18 1.74 18.10 -10.15
C ILE A 18 1.77 16.86 -9.27
N ILE A 19 0.69 16.65 -8.53
CA ILE A 19 0.56 15.51 -7.61
C ILE A 19 -0.60 14.65 -8.10
N GLY A 20 -0.32 13.38 -8.39
CA GLY A 20 -1.35 12.36 -8.56
C GLY A 20 -1.78 11.81 -7.21
N SER A 21 -3.03 11.39 -7.08
CA SER A 21 -3.49 10.63 -5.92
C SER A 21 -2.69 9.33 -5.76
N GLY A 22 -2.32 8.71 -6.89
CA GLY A 22 -1.53 7.48 -6.94
C GLY A 22 -2.11 6.41 -6.01
N CYS A 23 -1.22 5.71 -5.31
CA CYS A 23 -1.58 4.63 -4.39
C CYS A 23 -2.00 5.08 -2.98
N HIS A 24 -2.44 6.34 -2.81
CA HIS A 24 -2.87 6.83 -1.50
C HIS A 24 -4.08 6.05 -0.95
N LEU A 25 -5.07 5.80 -1.81
CA LEU A 25 -6.27 5.03 -1.46
C LEU A 25 -5.92 3.57 -1.21
N ASP A 26 -5.05 2.96 -2.02
CA ASP A 26 -4.61 1.57 -1.87
C ASP A 26 -3.86 1.36 -0.56
N SER A 27 -3.00 2.32 -0.19
CA SER A 27 -2.34 2.32 1.13
C SER A 27 -3.33 2.47 2.29
N ALA A 28 -4.42 3.23 2.11
CA ALA A 28 -5.48 3.30 3.11
C ALA A 28 -6.26 1.98 3.22
N ARG A 29 -6.57 1.35 2.08
CA ARG A 29 -7.25 0.04 2.01
C ARG A 29 -6.42 -1.08 2.64
N LEU A 30 -5.12 -1.15 2.34
CA LEU A 30 -4.19 -2.10 2.98
C LEU A 30 -4.26 -2.00 4.51
N ARG A 31 -4.19 -0.77 5.05
CA ARG A 31 -4.29 -0.53 6.50
C ARG A 31 -5.67 -0.85 7.09
N CYS A 32 -6.73 -0.80 6.29
CA CYS A 32 -8.07 -1.20 6.72
C CYS A 32 -8.16 -2.73 6.84
N LEU A 33 -7.68 -3.46 5.83
CA LEU A 33 -7.69 -4.92 5.82
C LEU A 33 -6.79 -5.52 6.91
N ILE A 34 -5.62 -4.92 7.15
CA ILE A 34 -4.77 -5.31 8.29
C ILE A 34 -5.49 -5.06 9.62
N ARG A 35 -6.20 -3.93 9.75
CA ARG A 35 -7.04 -3.65 10.93
C ARG A 35 -8.09 -4.73 11.14
N GLU A 36 -8.77 -5.15 10.09
CA GLU A 36 -9.83 -6.15 10.20
C GLU A 36 -9.30 -7.50 10.70
N ARG A 37 -8.08 -7.89 10.28
CA ARG A 37 -7.44 -9.11 10.78
C ARG A 37 -6.91 -8.98 12.22
N LEU A 38 -6.37 -7.83 12.60
CA LEU A 38 -5.71 -7.65 13.92
C LEU A 38 -6.60 -7.06 15.01
N GLY A 39 -7.74 -6.47 14.66
CA GLY A 39 -8.58 -5.73 15.61
C GLY A 39 -7.96 -4.42 16.12
N VAL A 40 -6.92 -3.91 15.46
CA VAL A 40 -6.20 -2.68 15.86
C VAL A 40 -6.66 -1.49 15.00
N ALA A 41 -6.70 -0.29 15.56
CA ALA A 41 -7.07 0.91 14.81
C ALA A 41 -6.10 1.16 13.64
N SER A 42 -6.62 1.43 12.43
CA SER A 42 -5.82 1.68 11.22
C SER A 42 -4.85 2.85 11.35
N LYS A 43 -5.09 3.78 12.29
CA LYS A 43 -4.16 4.89 12.59
C LYS A 43 -2.87 4.43 13.25
N SER A 44 -2.87 3.27 13.89
CA SER A 44 -1.70 2.63 14.51
C SER A 44 -0.99 1.66 13.58
N ILE A 45 -1.52 1.45 12.38
CA ILE A 45 -0.95 0.57 11.36
C ILE A 45 -0.30 1.45 10.29
N HIS A 46 0.97 1.16 10.01
CA HIS A 46 1.74 1.84 8.98
C HIS A 46 2.11 0.82 7.91
N GLY A 47 1.85 1.17 6.66
CA GLY A 47 2.08 0.31 5.50
C GLY A 47 1.74 1.09 4.24
N PHE A 48 2.48 0.83 3.18
CA PHE A 48 2.38 1.57 1.93
C PHE A 48 2.22 0.61 0.76
N VAL A 49 1.37 1.00 -0.17
CA VAL A 49 1.31 0.45 -1.51
C VAL A 49 1.94 1.49 -2.44
N ILE A 50 2.84 1.05 -3.31
CA ILE A 50 3.55 1.91 -4.27
C ILE A 50 3.41 1.38 -5.70
N GLY A 51 3.93 2.12 -6.67
CA GLY A 51 3.93 1.73 -8.07
C GLY A 51 2.75 2.30 -8.84
N GLU A 52 2.20 1.50 -9.74
CA GLU A 52 0.98 1.84 -10.47
C GLU A 52 -0.23 1.76 -9.53
N HIS A 53 -1.15 2.72 -9.63
CA HIS A 53 -2.47 2.56 -9.05
C HIS A 53 -3.31 1.63 -9.94
N GLY A 54 -3.47 0.38 -9.52
CA GLY A 54 -4.19 -0.65 -10.27
C GLY A 54 -3.59 -2.04 -10.07
N ASP A 55 -3.63 -2.85 -11.13
CA ASP A 55 -3.27 -4.27 -11.06
C ASP A 55 -1.79 -4.53 -10.76
N SER A 56 -0.89 -3.62 -11.15
CA SER A 56 0.56 -3.76 -10.95
C SER A 56 1.08 -3.08 -9.68
N GLN A 57 0.20 -2.77 -8.72
CA GLN A 57 0.59 -2.14 -7.46
C GLN A 57 1.45 -3.08 -6.57
N VAL A 58 2.30 -2.51 -5.73
CA VAL A 58 3.24 -3.25 -4.88
C VAL A 58 3.07 -2.87 -3.40
N PRO A 59 2.51 -3.75 -2.56
CA PRO A 59 2.55 -3.58 -1.11
C PRO A 59 3.95 -3.79 -0.56
N LEU A 60 4.45 -2.81 0.20
CA LEU A 60 5.78 -2.86 0.82
C LEU A 60 5.72 -3.57 2.17
N TRP A 61 5.57 -4.90 2.15
CA TRP A 61 5.51 -5.74 3.36
C TRP A 61 6.69 -5.54 4.32
N SER A 62 7.87 -5.21 3.79
CA SER A 62 9.05 -4.92 4.61
C SER A 62 8.92 -3.65 5.47
N GLY A 63 8.07 -2.70 5.08
CA GLY A 63 7.82 -1.46 5.81
C GLY A 63 6.56 -1.51 6.69
N VAL A 64 5.80 -2.62 6.64
CA VAL A 64 4.58 -2.75 7.44
C VAL A 64 4.95 -2.87 8.92
N ASN A 65 4.32 -2.04 9.76
CA ASN A 65 4.49 -2.08 11.20
C ASN A 65 3.21 -1.66 11.92
N VAL A 66 3.09 -2.14 13.17
CA VAL A 66 2.00 -1.75 14.08
C VAL A 66 2.63 -1.11 15.31
N ALA A 67 2.29 0.15 15.57
CA ALA A 67 2.89 0.95 16.65
C ALA A 67 4.43 0.94 16.66
N GLY A 68 5.05 0.88 15.47
CA GLY A 68 6.51 0.87 15.32
C GLY A 68 7.15 -0.52 15.39
N VAL A 69 6.42 -1.59 15.72
CA VAL A 69 6.95 -2.96 15.69
C VAL A 69 6.85 -3.50 14.25
N PRO A 70 7.98 -3.81 13.59
CA PRO A 70 7.98 -4.36 12.24
C PRO A 70 7.26 -5.71 12.19
N PHE A 71 6.37 -5.87 11.22
CA PHE A 71 5.61 -7.11 11.07
C PHE A 71 6.48 -8.31 10.72
N ARG A 72 7.59 -8.07 10.02
CA ARG A 72 8.59 -9.10 9.68
C ARG A 72 9.30 -9.72 10.90
N ASP A 73 9.35 -9.02 12.02
CA ASP A 73 9.97 -9.55 13.24
C ASP A 73 9.11 -10.66 13.86
N ILE A 74 7.81 -10.66 13.55
CA ILE A 74 6.83 -11.64 14.04
C ILE A 74 6.55 -12.71 12.97
N SER A 75 6.35 -12.28 11.72
CA SER A 75 6.17 -13.16 10.56
C SER A 75 7.24 -12.88 9.49
N PRO A 76 8.39 -13.57 9.54
CA PRO A 76 9.51 -13.32 8.63
C PRO A 76 9.15 -13.52 7.14
N ASN A 77 8.20 -14.41 6.87
CA ASN A 77 7.76 -14.76 5.52
C ASN A 77 6.59 -13.92 5.02
N ILE A 78 6.18 -12.88 5.76
CA ILE A 78 5.00 -12.08 5.42
C ILE A 78 5.01 -11.58 3.96
N GLY A 79 3.89 -11.80 3.28
CA GLY A 79 3.70 -11.39 1.88
C GLY A 79 4.37 -12.31 0.86
N LEU A 80 5.11 -13.33 1.28
CA LEU A 80 5.63 -14.40 0.41
C LEU A 80 4.60 -15.52 0.28
N GLU A 81 4.81 -16.43 -0.68
CA GLU A 81 3.96 -17.62 -0.84
C GLU A 81 4.08 -18.61 0.34
N MET A 82 5.21 -18.59 1.04
CA MET A 82 5.49 -19.42 2.22
C MET A 82 4.87 -18.86 3.51
N ASP A 83 4.08 -17.78 3.42
CA ASP A 83 3.40 -17.18 4.55
C ASP A 83 2.19 -18.03 4.98
N GLU A 84 2.28 -18.68 6.14
CA GLU A 84 1.22 -19.55 6.68
C GLU A 84 -0.07 -18.78 6.97
N GLU A 85 0.05 -17.50 7.36
CA GLU A 85 -1.09 -16.61 7.66
C GLU A 85 -1.66 -15.93 6.40
N ARG A 86 -1.01 -16.15 5.24
CA ARG A 86 -1.46 -15.70 3.92
C ARG A 86 -1.78 -14.20 3.88
N TRP A 87 -0.87 -13.36 4.40
CA TRP A 87 -1.01 -11.91 4.30
C TRP A 87 -0.92 -11.44 2.85
N ASN A 88 -0.23 -12.20 1.99
CA ASN A 88 -0.16 -11.96 0.56
C ASN A 88 -1.55 -11.90 -0.11
N GLU A 89 -2.55 -12.64 0.38
CA GLU A 89 -3.92 -12.63 -0.15
C GLU A 89 -4.60 -11.26 0.00
N ILE A 90 -4.30 -10.52 1.08
CA ILE A 90 -4.82 -9.15 1.30
C ILE A 90 -4.46 -8.23 0.14
N THR A 91 -3.30 -8.43 -0.48
CA THR A 91 -2.85 -7.66 -1.65
C THR A 91 -3.88 -7.69 -2.77
N LYS A 92 -4.52 -8.84 -3.00
CA LYS A 92 -5.52 -9.01 -4.06
C LYS A 92 -6.79 -8.23 -3.74
N ASP A 93 -7.15 -8.14 -2.47
CA ASP A 93 -8.35 -7.44 -2.02
C ASP A 93 -8.20 -5.92 -2.08
N VAL A 94 -6.97 -5.40 -1.94
CA VAL A 94 -6.69 -3.96 -2.14
C VAL A 94 -7.08 -3.52 -3.57
N CYS A 95 -6.83 -4.35 -4.59
CA CYS A 95 -7.17 -4.07 -5.98
C CYS A 95 -8.67 -4.19 -6.29
N ARG A 96 -9.43 -5.01 -5.54
CA ARG A 96 -10.77 -5.48 -5.92
C ARG A 96 -11.94 -4.77 -5.25
N ALA A 97 -11.67 -3.88 -4.30
CA ALA A 97 -12.69 -3.14 -3.54
C ALA A 97 -13.12 -1.82 -4.21
#